data_AF-A0A9D4IX93-F1
#
_entry.id   AF-A0A9D4IX93-F1
#
_cell.length_a   1.000
_cell.length_b   1.000
_cell.length_c   1.000
_cell.angle_alpha   90.00
_cell.angle_beta   90.00
_cell.angle_gamma   90.00
#
_symmetry.space_group_name_H-M   'P 1'
#
loop_
_entity.id
_entity.type
_entity.pdbx_description
1 polymer ?
#
loop_
_entity_poly.entity_id
_entity_poly.type
_entity_poly.pdbx_seq_one_letter_code
_entity_poly.pdbx_strand_id
1 'polypeptide(L)'
;MKLRKAKTGGIKNQRYNVVKLKDPKVKEEFRLTLRNRFSILEDEAALTIEGFNRVMKETGEEVLGFRKSKKTKRISEETWSGIEERRQIKKKLLDTKSL
;
A
#
# COMPACT_ATOMS: atom_id res chain seq x y z
N MET A 1 7.39 -4.22 -37.08
CA MET A 1 6.83 -3.07 -36.32
C MET A 1 6.90 -3.38 -34.83
N LYS A 2 7.60 -2.58 -34.00
CA LYS A 2 7.65 -2.75 -32.54
C LYS A 2 6.85 -1.64 -31.86
N LEU A 3 5.95 -1.99 -30.95
CA LEU A 3 5.10 -1.04 -30.24
C LEU A 3 5.91 -0.30 -29.15
N ARG A 4 5.73 1.02 -29.05
CA ARG A 4 6.30 1.85 -27.99
C ARG A 4 5.44 1.77 -26.74
N LYS A 5 6.08 1.69 -25.56
CA LYS A 5 5.40 1.65 -24.26
C LYS A 5 4.71 2.99 -23.99
N ALA A 6 3.40 2.96 -23.73
CA ALA A 6 2.66 4.14 -23.29
C ALA A 6 3.12 4.58 -21.90
N LYS A 7 3.22 5.90 -21.67
CA LYS A 7 3.49 6.48 -20.34
C LYS A 7 2.25 6.28 -19.46
N THR A 8 2.11 5.11 -18.83
CA THR A 8 1.09 4.85 -17.81
C THR A 8 1.57 5.39 -16.45
N GLY A 9 1.76 6.71 -16.39
CA GLY A 9 2.15 7.43 -15.17
C GLY A 9 1.03 8.32 -14.69
N GLY A 10 -0.15 7.75 -14.40
CA GLY A 10 -1.22 8.50 -13.74
C GLY A 10 -0.86 8.81 -12.28
N ILE A 11 -1.45 9.87 -11.74
CA ILE A 11 -1.43 10.18 -10.29
C ILE A 11 -1.83 8.91 -9.56
N LYS A 12 -0.90 8.33 -8.79
CA LYS A 12 -1.20 7.15 -7.99
C LYS A 12 -2.21 7.60 -6.94
N ASN A 13 -3.47 7.16 -7.04
CA ASN A 13 -4.45 7.29 -5.97
C ASN A 13 -3.96 6.46 -4.76
N GLN A 14 -3.05 7.04 -3.98
CA GLN A 14 -2.51 6.40 -2.78
C GLN A 14 -3.60 6.44 -1.70
N ARG A 15 -4.06 5.27 -1.28
CA ARG A 15 -5.07 5.15 -0.24
C ARG A 15 -4.39 5.30 1.13
N TYR A 16 -5.01 6.02 2.06
CA TYR A 16 -4.54 6.08 3.44
C TYR A 16 -4.68 4.73 4.16
N ASN A 17 -3.84 4.50 5.15
CA ASN A 17 -3.87 3.27 5.95
C ASN A 17 -4.96 3.33 7.04
N VAL A 18 -6.23 3.33 6.61
CA VAL A 18 -7.41 3.39 7.50
C VAL A 18 -7.49 2.24 8.52
N VAL A 19 -6.73 1.15 8.29
CA VAL A 19 -6.67 0.03 9.25
C VAL A 19 -6.07 0.48 10.60
N LYS A 20 -5.19 1.49 10.60
CA LYS A 20 -4.64 2.06 11.83
C LYS A 20 -5.70 2.65 12.76
N LEU A 21 -6.83 3.12 12.23
CA LEU A 21 -7.94 3.66 13.04
C LEU A 21 -8.64 2.61 13.91
N LYS A 22 -8.32 1.32 13.75
CA LYS A 22 -8.75 0.27 14.67
C LYS A 22 -8.04 0.35 16.02
N ASP A 23 -6.85 0.93 16.06
CA ASP A 23 -6.14 1.21 17.32
C ASP A 23 -6.80 2.42 17.99
N PRO A 24 -7.34 2.28 19.22
CA PRO A 24 -7.95 3.38 19.94
C PRO A 24 -7.02 4.59 20.11
N LYS A 25 -5.71 4.36 20.28
CA LYS A 25 -4.74 5.46 20.45
C LYS A 25 -4.61 6.28 19.19
N VAL A 26 -4.45 5.61 18.05
CA VAL A 26 -4.34 6.28 16.74
C VAL A 26 -5.65 6.97 16.35
N LYS A 27 -6.79 6.38 16.72
CA LYS A 27 -8.10 7.00 16.52
C LYS A 27 -8.25 8.30 17.32
N GLU A 28 -7.81 8.29 18.58
CA GLU A 28 -7.88 9.49 19.43
C GLU A 28 -6.92 10.58 18.95
N GLU A 29 -5.69 10.21 18.60
CA GLU A 29 -4.72 11.10 17.97
C GLU A 29 -5.28 11.75 16.69
N PHE A 30 -5.85 10.93 15.79
CA PHE A 30 -6.50 11.43 14.58
C PHE A 30 -7.60 12.45 14.91
N ARG A 31 -8.45 12.15 15.91
CA ARG A 31 -9.55 13.02 16.32
C ARG A 31 -9.05 14.36 16.87
N LEU A 32 -8.03 14.33 17.73
CA LEU A 32 -7.43 15.51 18.34
C LEU A 32 -6.75 16.39 17.30
N THR A 33 -5.91 15.81 16.44
CA THR A 33 -5.24 16.54 15.36
C THR A 33 -6.25 17.18 14.41
N LEU A 34 -7.31 16.45 14.05
CA LEU A 34 -8.36 16.97 13.19
C LEU A 34 -9.10 18.14 13.85
N ARG A 35 -9.48 17.99 15.11
CA ARG A 35 -10.18 19.03 15.88
C ARG A 35 -9.33 20.30 16.00
N ASN A 36 -8.06 20.16 16.37
CA ASN A 36 -7.15 21.29 16.51
C ASN A 36 -7.00 22.07 15.20
N ARG A 37 -6.87 21.36 14.07
CA ARG A 37 -6.77 21.99 12.75
C ARG A 37 -8.06 22.72 12.35
N PHE A 38 -9.22 22.17 12.68
CA PHE A 38 -10.50 22.85 12.42
C PHE A 38 -10.73 24.05 13.33
N SER A 39 -10.31 24.00 14.60
CA SER A 39 -10.40 25.15 15.50
C SER A 39 -9.58 26.34 15.00
N ILE A 40 -8.44 26.11 14.35
CA ILE A 40 -7.65 27.18 13.70
C ILE A 40 -8.38 27.73 12.46
N LEU A 41 -9.12 26.88 11.74
CA LEU A 41 -9.77 27.25 10.49
C LEU A 41 -11.08 28.02 10.68
N GLU A 42 -11.77 27.84 11.82
CA GLU A 42 -12.98 28.58 12.19
C GLU A 42 -12.75 30.09 12.32
N ASP A 43 -11.52 30.51 12.67
CA ASP A 43 -11.15 31.92 12.82
C ASP A 43 -10.88 32.64 11.48
N GLU A 44 -10.60 31.93 10.38
CA GLU A 44 -10.10 32.53 9.13
C GLU A 44 -11.11 32.61 7.97
N ALA A 45 -12.07 31.69 7.82
CA ALA A 45 -13.08 31.77 6.75
C ALA A 45 -14.22 30.75 6.90
N ALA A 46 -15.36 31.03 6.28
CA ALA A 46 -16.43 30.06 6.03
C ALA A 46 -15.83 28.75 5.49
N LEU A 47 -16.11 27.63 6.16
CA LEU A 47 -15.55 26.32 5.86
C LEU A 47 -15.87 25.90 4.43
N THR A 48 -15.00 26.22 3.47
CA THR A 48 -15.18 25.81 2.09
C THR A 48 -14.99 24.30 1.98
N ILE A 49 -15.67 23.67 1.02
CA ILE A 49 -15.49 22.24 0.73
C ILE A 49 -14.01 21.92 0.44
N GLU A 50 -13.29 22.86 -0.17
CA GLU A 50 -11.87 22.73 -0.44
C GLU A 50 -11.02 22.74 0.84
N GLY A 51 -11.27 23.67 1.76
CA GLY A 51 -10.62 23.73 3.07
C GLY A 51 -10.86 22.47 3.89
N PHE A 52 -12.11 21.99 3.93
CA PHE A 52 -12.45 20.74 4.58
C PHE A 52 -11.66 19.55 3.99
N ASN A 53 -11.67 19.41 2.66
CA ASN A 53 -10.95 18.34 1.98
C ASN A 53 -9.44 18.40 2.22
N ARG A 54 -8.87 19.61 2.29
CA ARG A 54 -7.46 19.83 2.57
C ARG A 54 -7.10 19.36 3.98
N VAL A 55 -7.82 19.82 5.00
CA VAL A 55 -7.58 19.44 6.40
C VAL A 55 -7.71 17.92 6.59
N MET A 56 -8.71 17.30 5.97
CA MET A 56 -8.91 15.86 6.00
C MET A 56 -7.74 15.09 5.36
N LYS A 57 -7.23 15.56 4.21
CA LYS A 57 -6.09 14.93 3.53
C LYS A 57 -4.81 15.05 4.33
N GLU A 58 -4.50 16.25 4.83
CA GLU A 58 -3.28 16.50 5.60
C GLU A 58 -3.28 15.72 6.92
N THR A 59 -4.42 15.67 7.62
CA THR A 59 -4.55 14.88 8.86
C THR A 59 -4.44 13.37 8.58
N GLY A 60 -5.06 12.91 7.49
CA GLY A 60 -4.95 11.53 7.02
C GLY A 60 -3.52 11.14 6.67
N GLU A 61 -2.77 12.04 6.03
CA GLU A 61 -1.37 11.81 5.71
C GLU A 61 -0.48 11.77 6.95
N GLU A 62 -0.65 12.71 7.87
CA GLU A 62 0.14 12.79 9.10
C GLU A 62 -0.07 11.57 10.01
N VAL A 63 -1.32 11.24 10.34
CA VAL A 63 -1.60 10.22 11.36
C VAL A 63 -1.67 8.82 10.76
N LEU A 64 -2.32 8.67 9.60
CA LEU A 64 -2.52 7.35 8.99
C LEU A 64 -1.37 6.99 8.05
N GLY A 65 -0.87 7.98 7.30
CA GLY A 65 0.06 7.76 6.20
C GLY A 65 -0.53 6.90 5.09
N PHE A 66 0.27 6.62 4.07
CA PHE A 66 -0.19 5.85 2.91
C PHE A 66 -0.12 4.34 3.14
N ARG A 67 -1.10 3.63 2.58
CA ARG A 67 -1.12 2.17 2.52
C ARG A 67 -0.03 1.69 1.58
N LYS A 68 0.98 1.02 2.13
CA LYS A 68 2.01 0.34 1.33
C LYS A 68 1.36 -0.79 0.53
N SER A 69 1.63 -0.82 -0.78
CA SER A 69 1.25 -1.96 -1.61
C SER A 69 2.04 -3.19 -1.14
N LYS A 70 1.33 -4.23 -0.71
CA LYS A 70 1.96 -5.53 -0.52
C LYS A 70 2.29 -6.06 -1.92
N LYS A 71 3.57 -6.05 -2.30
CA LYS A 71 4.02 -6.83 -3.46
C LYS A 71 3.75 -8.29 -3.11
N THR A 72 2.69 -8.86 -3.66
CA THR A 72 2.48 -10.30 -3.59
C THR A 72 3.67 -10.96 -4.29
N LYS A 73 4.42 -11.81 -3.57
CA LYS A 73 5.38 -12.72 -4.20
C LYS A 73 4.60 -13.48 -5.28
N ARG A 74 4.97 -13.35 -6.55
CA ARG A 74 4.26 -14.01 -7.67
C ARG A 74 4.26 -15.53 -7.55
N ILE A 75 5.20 -16.08 -6.79
CA ILE A 75 5.38 -17.51 -6.53
C ILE A 75 5.64 -17.64 -5.02
N SER A 76 4.88 -18.50 -4.34
CA SER A 76 5.07 -18.77 -2.91
C SER A 76 6.38 -19.52 -2.65
N GLU A 77 6.91 -19.41 -1.44
CA GLU A 77 8.13 -20.15 -1.04
C GLU A 77 7.93 -21.67 -1.19
N GLU A 78 6.74 -22.16 -0.82
CA GLU A 78 6.34 -23.55 -0.98
C GLU A 78 6.38 -24.00 -2.45
N THR A 79 5.91 -23.15 -3.37
CA THR A 79 5.97 -23.47 -4.81
C THR A 79 7.41 -23.53 -5.31
N TRP A 80 8.30 -22.68 -4.79
CA TRP A 80 9.73 -22.74 -5.11
C TRP A 80 10.37 -24.04 -4.62
N SER A 81 10.06 -24.46 -3.40
CA SER A 81 10.52 -25.75 -2.85
C SER A 81 10.10 -26.91 -3.74
N GLY A 82 8.82 -26.97 -4.12
CA GLY A 82 8.32 -28.02 -5.01
C GLY A 82 8.88 -27.97 -6.44
N ILE A 83 9.34 -26.81 -6.92
CA ILE A 83 10.09 -26.73 -8.19
C ILE A 83 11.48 -27.35 -8.04
N GLU A 84 12.17 -27.04 -6.94
CA GLU A 84 13.53 -27.55 -6.71
C GLU A 84 13.54 -29.06 -6.43
N GLU A 85 12.60 -29.58 -5.65
CA GLU A 85 12.43 -31.02 -5.44
C GLU A 85 12.21 -31.77 -6.76
N ARG A 86 11.32 -31.27 -7.63
CA ARG A 86 11.08 -31.87 -8.96
C ARG A 86 12.33 -31.81 -9.83
N ARG A 87 13.11 -30.73 -9.74
CA ARG A 87 14.39 -30.58 -10.46
C ARG A 87 15.40 -31.64 -9.99
N GLN A 88 15.52 -31.87 -8.69
CA GLN A 88 16.42 -32.87 -8.12
C GLN A 88 16.00 -34.30 -8.49
N ILE A 89 14.70 -34.63 -8.42
CA ILE A 89 14.18 -35.94 -8.83
C ILE A 89 14.48 -36.19 -10.31
N LYS A 90 14.20 -35.20 -11.18
CA LYS A 90 14.46 -35.32 -12.61
C LYS A 90 15.95 -35.49 -12.92
N LYS A 91 16.83 -34.80 -12.18
CA LYS A 91 18.29 -34.95 -12.30
C LYS A 91 18.71 -36.39 -11.99
N LYS A 92 18.30 -36.92 -10.82
CA LYS A 92 18.62 -38.30 -10.42
C LYS A 92 18.15 -39.33 -11.46
N LEU A 93 16.94 -39.15 -12.00
CA LEU A 93 16.38 -40.06 -13.00
C LEU A 93 17.16 -40.05 -14.32
N LEU A 94 17.64 -38.88 -14.75
CA LEU A 94 18.51 -38.77 -15.93
C LEU A 94 19.88 -39.41 -15.68
N ASP A 95 20.47 -39.17 -14.51
CA ASP A 95 21.77 -39.75 -14.13
C ASP A 95 21.71 -41.29 -14.13
N THR A 96 20.59 -41.88 -13.69
CA THR A 96 20.40 -43.35 -13.70
C THR A 96 20.07 -43.94 -15.06
N LYS A 97 19.64 -43.14 -16.04
CA LYS A 97 19.30 -43.59 -17.41
C LYS A 97 20.48 -43.48 -18.39
N SER A 98 21.63 -42.97 -17.95
CA SER A 98 22.84 -42.83 -18.76
C SER A 98 23.88 -43.94 -18.50
N LEU A 99 23.44 -45.07 -17.92
CA LEU A 99 24.20 -46.32 -17.78
C LEU A 99 23.63 -47.40 -18.71
#